data_AF-A0A0X3PH58-F1
#
_entry.id   AF-A0A0X3PH58-F1
#
_cell.length_a   1.000
_cell.length_b   1.000
_cell.length_c   1.000
_cell.angle_alpha   90.00
_cell.angle_beta   90.00
_cell.angle_gamma   90.00
#
_symmetry.space_group_name_H-M   'P 1'
#
loop_
_entity.id
_entity.type
_entity.pdbx_description
1 polymer ?
#
loop_
_entity_poly.entity_id
_entity_poly.type
_entity_poly.pdbx_seq_one_letter_code
_entity_poly.pdbx_strand_id
1 'polypeptide(L)'
;MSACILLVSGVVAVCTRLLLGSADDGAHILDLLKVKLLGPTYKTFHTQLYTCSETFDFLPLRVLQELTSTGLLPGAVLAVLTSVLVIAWPLIKKKRSISSTQSTESSCERQGSLRQIQQLPAKDVSLLATDFLSLFVVLQLTAFALLAGLIMRLKLFFVPQLCLSLSILAQPRLFFGSYKLLRIFVSSASKSSKRLAHRAASPWPTRSFFFKIIRIHSIFLLFLLLSAIKGWQNLRDEWGKIGEFSAPSTETLLNWATALPARSDNRPWVFSGPMPIMATLRLGLISSSGEIPGVPTNSKFAITNHPHYENELLRTRTVLAYSLTSRKPLVTIWSIYRYILMADFVVVERGWCINPHAKRGCSSSENWDLQDPSFSNRGDSPCHYAFITKLSPEDSVRVFDGYFRPVFLSLDQSLVVLEVARRPFLFA
;
A
#
# COMPACT_ATOMS: atom_id res chain seq x y z
N MET A 1 -19.00 -20.67 19.37
CA MET A 1 -20.11 -20.08 18.59
C MET A 1 -19.93 -18.59 18.46
N SER A 2 -19.78 -17.81 19.53
CA SER A 2 -19.62 -16.34 19.44
C SER A 2 -18.45 -15.86 18.56
N ALA A 3 -17.28 -16.52 18.58
CA ALA A 3 -16.16 -16.15 17.71
C ALA A 3 -16.45 -16.41 16.21
N CYS A 4 -17.12 -17.52 15.88
CA CYS A 4 -17.55 -17.78 14.50
C CYS A 4 -18.66 -16.82 14.07
N ILE A 5 -19.58 -16.45 14.96
CA ILE A 5 -20.66 -15.50 14.68
C ILE A 5 -20.08 -14.10 14.43
N LEU A 6 -19.11 -13.65 15.22
CA LEU A 6 -18.42 -12.37 14.99
C LEU A 6 -17.59 -12.35 13.70
N LEU A 7 -16.97 -13.47 13.36
CA LEU A 7 -16.24 -13.62 12.10
C LEU A 7 -17.18 -13.60 10.90
N VAL A 8 -18.29 -14.34 10.97
CA VAL A 8 -19.30 -14.37 9.91
C VAL A 8 -19.98 -13.01 9.81
N SER A 9 -20.32 -12.34 10.92
CA SER A 9 -20.91 -11.00 10.87
C SER A 9 -19.95 -9.95 10.32
N GLY A 10 -18.64 -10.06 10.63
CA GLY A 10 -17.61 -9.19 10.08
C GLY A 10 -17.40 -9.41 8.59
N VAL A 11 -17.28 -10.68 8.16
CA VAL A 11 -17.16 -11.05 6.75
C VAL A 11 -18.41 -10.65 5.97
N VAL A 12 -19.60 -10.89 6.52
CA VAL A 12 -20.86 -10.44 5.91
C VAL A 12 -20.91 -8.92 5.85
N ALA A 13 -20.58 -8.17 6.90
CA ALA A 13 -20.59 -6.71 6.84
C ALA A 13 -19.60 -6.14 5.81
N VAL A 14 -18.40 -6.74 5.69
CA VAL A 14 -17.39 -6.37 4.69
C VAL A 14 -17.87 -6.73 3.28
N CYS A 15 -18.37 -7.94 3.06
CA CYS A 15 -18.93 -8.38 1.79
C CYS A 15 -20.15 -7.54 1.39
N THR A 16 -21.03 -7.22 2.33
CA THR A 16 -22.22 -6.39 2.11
C THR A 16 -21.83 -4.97 1.71
N ARG A 17 -20.76 -4.39 2.28
CA ARG A 17 -20.23 -3.09 1.84
C ARG A 17 -19.46 -3.13 0.52
N LEU A 18 -18.79 -4.25 0.23
CA LEU A 18 -18.14 -4.50 -1.06
C LEU A 18 -19.15 -4.73 -2.20
N LEU A 19 -20.30 -5.34 -1.89
CA LEU A 19 -21.36 -5.68 -2.85
C LEU A 19 -22.39 -4.54 -3.02
N LEU A 20 -22.78 -3.84 -1.95
CA LEU A 20 -23.71 -2.70 -1.99
C LEU A 20 -22.97 -1.38 -2.25
N GLY A 21 -22.05 -1.39 -3.22
CA GLY A 21 -21.19 -0.25 -3.57
C GLY A 21 -21.94 1.08 -3.52
N SER A 22 -21.56 1.90 -2.54
CA SER A 22 -21.98 3.29 -2.49
C SER A 22 -21.42 4.01 -3.72
N ALA A 23 -22.31 4.79 -4.34
CA ALA A 23 -22.16 5.45 -5.62
C ALA A 23 -20.90 6.32 -5.78
N ASP A 24 -20.46 6.40 -7.03
CA ASP A 24 -19.50 7.33 -7.69
C ASP A 24 -18.04 7.40 -7.24
N ASP A 25 -17.69 7.52 -5.95
CA ASP A 25 -16.29 7.85 -5.59
C ASP A 25 -15.34 6.61 -5.64
N GLY A 26 -15.85 5.42 -5.37
CA GLY A 26 -15.05 4.17 -5.27
C GLY A 26 -15.06 3.25 -6.49
N ALA A 27 -15.86 3.55 -7.52
CA ALA A 27 -16.10 2.64 -8.65
C ALA A 27 -14.81 2.27 -9.42
N HIS A 28 -13.88 3.22 -9.54
CA HIS A 28 -12.59 3.01 -10.21
C HIS A 28 -11.68 1.98 -9.51
N ILE A 29 -11.81 1.81 -8.19
CA ILE A 29 -11.04 0.82 -7.41
C ILE A 29 -11.53 -0.59 -7.71
N LEU A 30 -12.85 -0.77 -7.84
CA LEU A 30 -13.43 -2.06 -8.21
C LEU A 30 -13.07 -2.45 -9.64
N ASP A 31 -13.03 -1.49 -10.56
CA ASP A 31 -12.59 -1.74 -11.93
C ASP A 31 -11.10 -2.15 -11.97
N LEU A 32 -10.26 -1.56 -11.13
CA LEU A 32 -8.87 -2.01 -10.98
C LEU A 32 -8.78 -3.47 -10.49
N LEU A 33 -9.58 -3.86 -9.50
CA LEU A 33 -9.62 -5.24 -8.99
C LEU A 33 -10.14 -6.22 -10.05
N LYS A 34 -11.16 -5.83 -10.84
CA LYS A 34 -11.67 -6.64 -11.95
C LYS A 34 -10.59 -6.88 -12.99
N VAL A 35 -9.90 -5.85 -13.46
CA VAL A 35 -8.82 -6.00 -14.46
C VAL A 35 -7.71 -6.93 -13.96
N LYS A 36 -7.40 -6.86 -12.67
CA LYS A 36 -6.32 -7.64 -12.08
C LYS A 36 -6.66 -9.11 -11.83
N LEU A 37 -7.92 -9.42 -11.51
CA LEU A 37 -8.38 -10.77 -11.20
C LEU A 37 -9.03 -11.49 -12.39
N LEU A 38 -9.75 -10.76 -13.25
CA LEU A 38 -10.52 -11.31 -14.38
C LEU A 38 -9.81 -11.14 -15.73
N GLY A 39 -8.65 -10.48 -15.75
CA GLY A 39 -7.79 -10.37 -16.93
C GLY A 39 -7.97 -9.08 -17.75
N PRO A 40 -7.17 -8.92 -18.83
CA PRO A 40 -6.95 -7.66 -19.55
C PRO A 40 -8.07 -7.25 -20.52
N THR A 41 -9.27 -7.84 -20.41
CA THR A 41 -10.37 -7.62 -21.35
C THR A 41 -11.04 -6.27 -21.19
N TYR A 42 -10.85 -5.60 -20.05
CA TYR A 42 -11.30 -4.23 -19.80
C TYR A 42 -10.09 -3.31 -19.61
N LYS A 43 -9.95 -2.31 -20.49
CA LYS A 43 -8.93 -1.27 -20.37
C LYS A 43 -9.62 0.08 -20.48
N THR A 44 -9.50 0.87 -19.43
CA THR A 44 -9.88 2.29 -19.40
C THR A 44 -8.67 3.13 -19.03
N PHE A 45 -8.70 4.42 -19.36
CA PHE A 45 -7.66 5.38 -18.98
C PHE A 45 -7.25 5.24 -17.50
N HIS A 46 -8.23 5.23 -16.60
CA HIS A 46 -7.97 5.13 -15.15
C HIS A 46 -7.35 3.79 -14.76
N THR A 47 -7.82 2.67 -15.31
CA THR A 47 -7.23 1.35 -15.00
C THR A 47 -5.79 1.26 -15.51
N GLN A 48 -5.48 1.83 -16.67
CA GLN A 48 -4.13 1.80 -17.24
C GLN A 48 -3.11 2.60 -16.44
N LEU A 49 -3.52 3.72 -15.83
CA LEU A 49 -2.64 4.48 -14.92
C LEU A 49 -2.05 3.59 -13.81
N TYR A 50 -2.83 2.61 -13.34
CA TYR A 50 -2.39 1.66 -12.34
C TYR A 50 -1.69 0.45 -12.97
N THR A 51 -2.31 -0.24 -13.94
CA THR A 51 -1.75 -1.49 -14.48
C THR A 51 -0.46 -1.33 -15.27
N CYS A 52 -0.18 -0.12 -15.77
CA CYS A 52 1.05 0.18 -16.50
C CYS A 52 2.22 0.56 -15.59
N SER A 53 1.99 0.81 -14.30
CA SER A 53 3.03 1.12 -13.34
C SER A 53 3.51 -0.14 -12.62
N GLU A 54 4.83 -0.33 -12.55
CA GLU A 54 5.46 -1.44 -11.80
C GLU A 54 5.06 -1.46 -10.31
N THR A 55 4.64 -0.32 -9.76
CA THR A 55 4.21 -0.23 -8.36
C THR A 55 2.92 -1.00 -8.08
N PHE A 56 2.09 -1.22 -9.11
CA PHE A 56 0.87 -2.01 -9.04
C PHE A 56 1.03 -3.37 -9.72
N ASP A 57 2.24 -3.85 -9.97
CA ASP A 57 2.45 -5.24 -10.37
C ASP A 57 2.24 -6.20 -9.19
N PHE A 58 2.26 -7.50 -9.44
CA PHE A 58 2.22 -8.54 -8.41
C PHE A 58 3.46 -8.52 -7.52
N LEU A 59 3.36 -9.10 -6.32
CA LEU A 59 4.50 -9.19 -5.41
C LEU A 59 5.65 -10.01 -6.03
N PRO A 60 6.84 -9.43 -6.24
CA PRO A 60 7.96 -10.17 -6.81
C PRO A 60 8.51 -11.19 -5.82
N LEU A 61 8.94 -12.36 -6.31
CA LEU A 61 9.50 -13.44 -5.50
C LEU A 61 10.74 -13.02 -4.69
N ARG A 62 11.48 -12.02 -5.15
CA ARG A 62 12.62 -11.45 -4.43
C ARG A 62 12.22 -10.94 -3.03
N VAL A 63 11.04 -10.33 -2.90
CA VAL A 63 10.56 -9.83 -1.59
C VAL A 63 10.32 -11.00 -0.63
N LEU A 64 9.73 -12.10 -1.10
CA LEU A 64 9.54 -13.30 -0.29
C LEU A 64 10.88 -13.94 0.10
N GLN A 65 11.85 -13.95 -0.81
CA GLN A 65 13.20 -14.44 -0.55
C GLN A 65 13.89 -13.62 0.54
N GLU A 66 13.83 -12.28 0.46
CA GLU A 66 14.40 -11.39 1.47
C GLU A 66 13.72 -11.57 2.84
N LEU A 67 12.38 -11.63 2.88
CA LEU A 67 11.62 -11.87 4.11
C LEU A 67 11.86 -13.25 4.72
N THR A 68 12.16 -14.25 3.89
CA THR A 68 12.53 -15.59 4.36
C THR A 68 13.96 -15.59 4.90
N SER A 69 14.89 -14.90 4.23
CA SER A 69 16.29 -14.82 4.65
C SER A 69 16.49 -14.12 5.99
N THR A 70 15.64 -13.14 6.32
CA THR A 70 15.65 -12.45 7.61
C THR A 70 14.95 -13.25 8.72
N GLY A 71 14.32 -14.38 8.39
CA GLY A 71 13.53 -15.17 9.34
C GLY A 71 12.13 -14.61 9.63
N LEU A 72 11.78 -13.43 9.11
CA LEU A 72 10.51 -12.79 9.40
C LEU A 72 9.31 -13.60 8.87
N LEU A 73 9.36 -14.03 7.61
CA LEU A 73 8.31 -14.85 7.00
C LEU A 73 8.13 -16.22 7.69
N PRO A 74 9.18 -17.05 7.88
CA PRO A 74 9.01 -18.35 8.55
C PRO A 74 8.57 -18.20 10.01
N GLY A 75 9.03 -17.18 10.72
CA GLY A 75 8.56 -16.88 12.08
C GLY A 75 7.07 -16.52 12.11
N ALA A 76 6.61 -15.68 11.18
CA ALA A 76 5.19 -15.32 11.07
C ALA A 76 4.31 -16.52 10.73
N VAL A 77 4.75 -17.38 9.80
CA VAL A 77 4.05 -18.63 9.46
C VAL A 77 3.95 -19.54 10.69
N LEU A 78 5.04 -19.69 11.46
CA LEU A 78 5.04 -20.45 12.71
C LEU A 78 4.06 -19.85 13.73
N ALA A 79 4.01 -18.52 13.86
CA ALA A 79 3.07 -17.83 14.74
C ALA A 79 1.61 -18.12 14.37
N VAL A 80 1.28 -18.02 13.08
CA VAL A 80 -0.07 -18.34 12.56
C VAL A 80 -0.42 -19.80 12.83
N LEU A 81 0.48 -20.73 12.50
CA LEU A 81 0.26 -22.16 12.72
C LEU A 81 0.03 -22.48 14.20
N THR A 82 0.85 -21.93 15.09
CA THR A 82 0.69 -22.15 16.54
C THR A 82 -0.62 -21.56 17.08
N SER A 83 -1.02 -20.36 16.65
CA SER A 83 -2.33 -19.78 17.00
C SER A 83 -3.49 -20.65 16.52
N VAL A 84 -3.49 -21.05 15.24
CA VAL A 84 -4.57 -21.87 14.65
C VAL A 84 -4.68 -23.20 15.38
N LEU A 85 -3.56 -23.85 15.69
CA LEU A 85 -3.55 -25.12 16.42
C LEU A 85 -4.12 -24.97 17.84
N VAL A 86 -3.78 -23.91 18.58
CA VAL A 86 -4.31 -23.68 19.94
C VAL A 86 -5.81 -23.43 19.94
N ILE A 87 -6.30 -22.69 18.96
CA ILE A 87 -7.72 -22.34 18.85
C ILE A 87 -8.54 -23.54 18.36
N ALA A 88 -8.02 -24.31 17.40
CA ALA A 88 -8.72 -25.45 16.81
C ALA A 88 -8.77 -26.68 17.74
N TRP A 89 -7.72 -26.92 18.52
CA TRP A 89 -7.61 -28.10 19.40
C TRP A 89 -8.78 -28.30 20.38
N PRO A 90 -9.22 -27.29 21.17
CA PRO A 90 -10.36 -27.44 22.07
C PRO A 90 -11.68 -27.64 21.31
N LEU A 91 -11.84 -27.06 20.12
CA LEU A 91 -13.03 -27.24 19.28
C LEU A 91 -13.13 -28.69 18.77
N ILE A 92 -12.01 -29.26 18.33
CA ILE A 92 -11.94 -30.64 17.83
C ILE A 92 -12.18 -31.63 18.98
N LYS A 93 -11.58 -31.41 20.16
CA LYS A 93 -11.82 -32.26 21.34
C LYS A 93 -13.27 -32.19 21.81
N LYS A 94 -13.88 -31.01 21.84
CA LYS A 94 -15.28 -30.84 22.23
C LYS A 94 -16.22 -31.56 21.26
N LYS A 95 -15.96 -31.48 19.95
CA LYS A 95 -16.72 -32.21 18.92
C LYS A 95 -16.58 -33.74 19.08
N ARG A 96 -15.37 -34.23 19.37
CA ARG A 96 -15.09 -35.67 19.57
C ARG A 96 -15.66 -36.21 20.88
N SER A 97 -15.77 -35.38 21.93
CA SER A 97 -16.40 -35.74 23.21
C SER A 97 -17.93 -35.72 23.13
N ILE A 98 -18.52 -34.88 22.27
CA ILE A 98 -19.98 -34.85 22.06
C ILE A 98 -20.44 -36.07 21.24
N SER A 99 -19.61 -36.58 20.31
CA SER A 99 -19.95 -37.80 19.57
C SER A 99 -19.76 -39.10 20.36
N SER A 100 -19.25 -39.06 21.60
CA SER A 100 -19.07 -40.25 22.46
C SER A 100 -20.09 -40.37 23.59
N THR A 101 -21.03 -39.43 23.72
CA THR A 101 -21.97 -39.37 24.86
C THR A 101 -23.41 -39.34 24.37
N GLN A 102 -23.77 -40.30 23.50
CA GLN A 102 -25.14 -40.47 23.00
C GLN A 102 -25.81 -41.79 23.46
N SER A 103 -25.33 -42.37 24.56
CA SER A 103 -26.02 -43.45 25.25
C SER A 103 -25.81 -43.27 26.76
N THR A 104 -26.73 -42.57 27.43
CA THR A 104 -27.54 -43.01 28.59
C THR A 104 -28.19 -41.77 29.23
N GLU A 105 -29.47 -41.89 29.57
CA GLU A 105 -30.43 -40.87 30.03
C GLU A 105 -30.11 -40.24 31.40
N SER A 106 -30.58 -39.00 31.64
CA SER A 106 -31.66 -38.71 32.61
C SER A 106 -31.80 -37.20 32.89
N SER A 107 -33.05 -36.77 32.97
CA SER A 107 -33.54 -35.44 33.32
C SER A 107 -33.27 -35.09 34.78
N CYS A 108 -32.55 -33.99 35.06
CA CYS A 108 -32.83 -33.00 36.11
C CYS A 108 -31.63 -32.05 36.24
N GLU A 109 -31.78 -30.78 35.82
CA GLU A 109 -31.10 -29.58 36.36
C GLU A 109 -31.32 -28.42 35.37
N ARG A 110 -32.56 -27.94 35.26
CA ARG A 110 -32.93 -26.80 34.40
C ARG A 110 -33.05 -25.48 35.19
N GLN A 111 -32.37 -25.36 36.34
CA GLN A 111 -32.53 -24.19 37.23
C GLN A 111 -31.23 -23.49 37.65
N GLY A 112 -30.10 -23.76 36.97
CA GLY A 112 -28.79 -23.13 37.28
C GLY A 112 -28.24 -22.17 36.23
N SER A 113 -28.84 -22.09 35.03
CA SER A 113 -28.15 -21.54 33.85
C SER A 113 -28.04 -20.00 33.79
N LEU A 114 -28.75 -19.24 34.63
CA LEU A 114 -28.75 -17.77 34.56
C LEU A 114 -27.89 -17.06 35.63
N ARG A 115 -27.45 -17.77 36.70
CA ARG A 115 -26.55 -17.18 37.73
C ARG A 115 -25.06 -17.37 37.44
N GLN A 116 -24.69 -18.18 36.44
CA GLN A 116 -23.29 -18.51 36.13
C GLN A 116 -22.62 -17.53 35.13
N ILE A 117 -23.29 -16.43 34.76
CA ILE A 117 -22.68 -15.39 33.90
C ILE A 117 -21.85 -14.39 34.72
N GLN A 118 -22.07 -14.28 36.04
CA GLN A 118 -21.47 -13.23 36.87
C GLN A 118 -20.12 -13.61 37.52
N GLN A 119 -19.65 -14.85 37.43
CA GLN A 119 -18.36 -15.30 37.98
C GLN A 119 -17.50 -15.99 36.92
N LEU A 120 -17.21 -15.29 35.82
CA LEU A 120 -16.07 -15.67 34.97
C LEU A 120 -14.79 -15.20 35.68
N PRO A 121 -13.91 -16.12 36.12
CA PRO A 121 -12.66 -15.74 36.78
C PRO A 121 -11.84 -14.87 35.82
N ALA A 122 -11.21 -13.80 36.33
CA ALA A 122 -10.45 -12.83 35.52
C ALA A 122 -9.41 -13.49 34.59
N LYS A 123 -8.93 -14.69 34.97
CA LYS A 123 -8.01 -15.52 34.17
C LYS A 123 -8.62 -16.07 32.88
N ASP A 124 -9.89 -16.44 32.88
CA ASP A 124 -10.59 -16.98 31.70
C ASP A 124 -10.97 -15.86 30.73
N VAL A 125 -11.32 -14.67 31.25
CA VAL A 125 -11.56 -13.47 30.44
C VAL A 125 -10.27 -13.01 29.75
N SER A 126 -9.14 -12.99 30.47
CA SER A 126 -7.82 -12.68 29.91
C SER A 126 -7.38 -13.71 28.84
N LEU A 127 -7.75 -14.98 29.01
CA LEU A 127 -7.47 -16.03 28.03
C LEU A 127 -8.26 -15.80 26.74
N LEU A 128 -9.56 -15.58 26.87
CA LEU A 128 -10.44 -15.30 25.74
C LEU A 128 -10.04 -14.04 24.98
N ALA A 129 -9.63 -12.98 25.68
CA ALA A 129 -9.17 -11.73 25.07
C ALA A 129 -7.89 -11.93 24.25
N THR A 130 -6.96 -12.75 24.74
CA THR A 130 -5.70 -13.07 24.02
C THR A 130 -5.99 -13.88 22.76
N ASP A 131 -6.87 -14.88 22.86
CA ASP A 131 -7.29 -15.69 21.71
C ASP A 131 -7.98 -14.84 20.64
N PHE A 132 -8.83 -13.89 21.05
CA PHE A 132 -9.48 -12.95 20.14
C PHE A 132 -8.46 -12.03 19.45
N LEU A 133 -7.50 -11.49 20.20
CA LEU A 133 -6.45 -10.64 19.64
C LEU A 133 -5.57 -11.40 18.64
N SER A 134 -5.17 -12.63 18.96
CA SER A 134 -4.40 -13.49 18.05
C SER A 134 -5.19 -13.80 16.78
N LEU A 135 -6.50 -14.09 16.87
CA LEU A 135 -7.35 -14.26 15.69
C LEU A 135 -7.41 -13.01 14.82
N PHE A 136 -7.61 -11.84 15.45
CA PHE A 136 -7.68 -10.56 14.75
C PHE A 136 -6.39 -10.29 13.97
N VAL A 137 -5.22 -10.46 14.59
CA VAL A 137 -3.91 -10.27 13.95
C VAL A 137 -3.71 -11.26 12.79
N VAL A 138 -4.09 -12.53 12.95
CA VAL A 138 -4.00 -13.52 11.87
C VAL A 138 -4.88 -13.14 10.68
N LEU A 139 -6.12 -12.72 10.93
CA LEU A 139 -7.05 -12.29 9.87
C LEU A 139 -6.54 -11.05 9.15
N GLN A 140 -6.08 -10.06 9.91
CA GLN A 140 -5.50 -8.84 9.37
C GLN A 140 -4.27 -9.15 8.50
N LEU A 141 -3.37 -10.02 8.99
CA LEU A 141 -2.22 -10.50 8.22
C LEU A 141 -2.66 -11.17 6.92
N THR A 142 -3.66 -12.04 6.94
CA THR A 142 -4.15 -12.71 5.71
C THR A 142 -4.73 -11.71 4.71
N ALA A 143 -5.51 -10.72 5.17
CA ALA A 143 -6.07 -9.70 4.30
C ALA A 143 -4.97 -8.84 3.64
N PHE A 144 -4.00 -8.38 4.41
CA PHE A 144 -2.88 -7.60 3.88
C PHE A 144 -1.92 -8.46 3.03
N ALA A 145 -1.79 -9.76 3.29
CA ALA A 145 -1.01 -10.68 2.45
C ALA A 145 -1.66 -10.87 1.07
N LEU A 146 -2.98 -11.07 1.02
CA LEU A 146 -3.72 -11.14 -0.24
C LEU A 146 -3.58 -9.84 -1.04
N LEU A 147 -3.78 -8.72 -0.36
CA LEU A 147 -3.72 -7.40 -0.97
C LEU A 147 -2.30 -7.05 -1.45
N ALA A 148 -1.26 -7.41 -0.70
CA ALA A 148 0.14 -7.24 -1.13
C ALA A 148 0.54 -8.21 -2.24
N GLY A 149 -0.01 -9.42 -2.24
CA GLY A 149 0.13 -10.38 -3.33
C GLY A 149 -0.39 -9.80 -4.64
N LEU A 150 -1.54 -9.12 -4.58
CA LEU A 150 -2.07 -8.38 -5.71
C LEU A 150 -1.18 -7.17 -6.02
N ILE A 151 -1.04 -6.18 -5.14
CA ILE A 151 -0.35 -4.90 -5.42
C ILE A 151 0.98 -4.83 -4.68
N MET A 152 2.10 -4.80 -5.42
CA MET A 152 3.46 -4.82 -4.89
C MET A 152 3.71 -3.74 -3.84
N ARG A 153 3.23 -2.50 -4.08
CA ARG A 153 3.40 -1.39 -3.14
C ARG A 153 2.76 -1.63 -1.76
N LEU A 154 1.72 -2.46 -1.70
CA LEU A 154 1.03 -2.80 -0.44
C LEU A 154 1.84 -3.77 0.44
N LYS A 155 3.03 -4.20 -0.01
CA LYS A 155 4.05 -4.83 0.85
C LYS A 155 4.41 -3.98 2.06
N LEU A 156 4.30 -2.64 1.96
CA LEU A 156 4.53 -1.71 3.06
C LEU A 156 3.56 -1.90 4.24
N PHE A 157 2.34 -2.39 3.98
CA PHE A 157 1.38 -2.74 5.03
C PHE A 157 1.50 -4.21 5.45
N PHE A 158 1.90 -5.10 4.54
CA PHE A 158 2.11 -6.52 4.83
C PHE A 158 3.26 -6.76 5.82
N VAL A 159 4.41 -6.09 5.64
CA VAL A 159 5.60 -6.31 6.49
C VAL A 159 5.36 -5.96 7.96
N PRO A 160 4.75 -4.82 8.34
CA PRO A 160 4.38 -4.55 9.72
C PRO A 160 3.46 -5.62 10.34
N GLN A 161 2.53 -6.18 9.54
CA GLN A 161 1.65 -7.25 10.02
C GLN A 161 2.41 -8.56 10.29
N LEU A 162 3.43 -8.87 9.48
CA LEU A 162 4.33 -9.99 9.77
C LEU A 162 5.04 -9.77 11.11
N CYS A 163 5.55 -8.56 11.36
CA CYS A 163 6.19 -8.22 12.64
C CYS A 163 5.23 -8.34 13.83
N LEU A 164 3.99 -7.86 13.69
CA LEU A 164 2.96 -8.00 14.72
C LEU A 164 2.63 -9.47 14.99
N SER A 165 2.58 -10.30 13.95
CA SER A 165 2.34 -11.74 14.13
C SER A 165 3.47 -12.44 14.91
N LEU A 166 4.73 -11.98 14.83
CA LEU A 166 5.81 -12.53 15.65
C LEU A 166 5.62 -12.31 17.15
N SER A 167 4.94 -11.22 17.56
CA SER A 167 4.66 -10.97 18.98
C SER A 167 3.81 -12.07 19.62
N ILE A 168 3.04 -12.82 18.81
CA ILE A 168 2.27 -13.97 19.25
C ILE A 168 3.20 -15.08 19.76
N LEU A 169 4.37 -15.30 19.14
CA LEU A 169 5.35 -16.29 19.61
C LEU A 169 5.94 -15.91 20.98
N ALA A 170 6.04 -14.61 21.28
CA ALA A 170 6.52 -14.15 22.58
C ALA A 170 5.49 -14.33 23.71
N GLN A 171 4.24 -14.68 23.39
CA GLN A 171 3.21 -14.87 24.41
C GLN A 171 3.60 -16.02 25.36
N PRO A 172 3.57 -15.78 26.69
CA PRO A 172 3.93 -16.80 27.67
C PRO A 172 3.07 -18.05 27.56
N ARG A 173 1.87 -17.97 27.00
CA ARG A 173 0.93 -19.09 26.88
C ARG A 173 1.24 -20.03 25.73
N LEU A 174 1.91 -19.56 24.67
CA LEU A 174 2.15 -20.34 23.45
C LEU A 174 3.51 -21.03 23.49
N PHE A 175 4.59 -20.25 23.61
CA PHE A 175 5.95 -20.78 23.53
C PHE A 175 6.56 -21.11 24.91
N PHE A 176 6.24 -20.31 25.95
CA PHE A 176 6.85 -20.45 27.29
C PHE A 176 5.97 -21.16 28.34
N GLY A 177 4.71 -21.49 28.05
CA GLY A 177 3.74 -21.89 29.07
C GLY A 177 2.74 -22.95 28.64
N SER A 178 2.85 -23.49 27.44
CA SER A 178 1.96 -24.52 26.92
C SER A 178 2.44 -25.94 27.26
N TYR A 179 2.33 -26.34 28.52
CA TYR A 179 2.33 -27.76 28.91
C TYR A 179 1.29 -28.61 28.13
N LYS A 180 0.32 -27.96 27.44
CA LYS A 180 -0.70 -28.58 26.58
C LYS A 180 -0.28 -28.77 25.10
N LEU A 181 0.43 -27.82 24.47
CA LEU A 181 0.93 -27.99 23.08
C LEU A 181 2.12 -28.96 23.04
N LEU A 182 2.96 -28.97 24.08
CA LEU A 182 4.08 -29.91 24.19
C LEU A 182 3.62 -31.37 24.20
N ARG A 183 2.40 -31.67 24.69
CA ARG A 183 1.82 -33.03 24.60
C ARG A 183 1.48 -33.44 23.16
N ILE A 184 1.20 -32.50 22.27
CA ILE A 184 0.83 -32.79 20.87
C ILE A 184 2.08 -33.21 20.11
N PHE A 185 3.17 -32.44 20.18
CA PHE A 185 4.46 -32.78 19.57
C PHE A 185 5.12 -34.01 20.19
N VAL A 186 4.85 -34.32 21.46
CA VAL A 186 5.42 -35.49 22.15
C VAL A 186 4.58 -36.77 22.00
N SER A 187 3.36 -36.70 21.46
CA SER A 187 2.47 -37.88 21.36
C SER A 187 2.83 -38.90 20.26
N SER A 188 3.86 -38.66 19.44
CA SER A 188 4.20 -39.53 18.32
C SER A 188 5.11 -40.74 18.66
N ALA A 189 5.50 -40.95 19.92
CA ALA A 189 6.34 -42.09 20.27
C ALA A 189 6.00 -42.66 21.66
N SER A 190 4.89 -43.40 21.75
CA SER A 190 4.82 -44.69 22.44
C SER A 190 3.37 -45.18 22.45
N LYS A 191 3.01 -45.96 21.44
CA LYS A 191 1.95 -46.96 21.58
C LYS A 191 2.64 -48.26 21.99
N SER A 192 2.76 -48.53 23.28
CA SER A 192 2.73 -49.92 23.73
C SER A 192 2.35 -50.03 25.20
N SER A 193 1.31 -50.85 25.40
CA SER A 193 0.92 -51.56 26.63
C SER A 193 0.31 -50.75 27.79
N LYS A 194 -1.03 -50.84 27.85
CA LYS A 194 -1.82 -50.67 29.07
C LYS A 194 -1.35 -51.71 30.10
N ARG A 195 -0.91 -51.28 31.28
CA ARG A 195 -1.19 -52.03 32.50
C ARG A 195 -1.23 -51.11 33.73
N LEU A 196 -2.23 -51.45 34.53
CA LEU A 196 -2.76 -50.82 35.73
C LEU A 196 -1.70 -50.72 36.85
N ALA A 197 -1.47 -49.53 37.40
CA ALA A 197 -0.97 -49.35 38.77
C ALA A 197 -1.22 -47.91 39.26
N HIS A 198 -2.07 -47.78 40.27
CA HIS A 198 -2.17 -46.61 41.12
C HIS A 198 -0.80 -46.31 41.74
N ARG A 199 -0.14 -45.22 41.33
CA ARG A 199 0.93 -44.58 42.11
C ARG A 199 0.78 -43.07 42.01
N ALA A 200 0.77 -42.43 43.18
CA ALA A 200 0.68 -40.99 43.35
C ALA A 200 1.71 -40.28 42.46
N ALA A 201 1.22 -39.41 41.59
CA ALA A 201 2.05 -38.59 40.73
C ALA A 201 2.76 -37.53 41.57
N SER A 202 4.10 -37.59 41.63
CA SER A 202 4.88 -36.50 42.20
C SER A 202 4.68 -35.22 41.38
N PRO A 203 4.64 -34.02 42.01
CA PRO A 203 4.44 -32.75 41.30
C PRO A 203 5.61 -32.30 40.40
N TRP A 204 6.69 -33.08 40.34
CA TRP A 204 7.95 -32.66 39.71
C TRP A 204 8.03 -33.14 38.27
N PRO A 205 8.32 -32.26 37.30
CA PRO A 205 8.47 -32.66 35.91
C PRO A 205 9.57 -33.72 35.77
N THR A 206 9.29 -34.81 35.07
CA THR A 206 10.28 -35.86 34.82
C THR A 206 11.53 -35.29 34.14
N ARG A 207 12.73 -35.79 34.49
CA ARG A 207 14.02 -35.32 33.94
C ARG A 207 14.01 -35.24 32.40
N SER A 208 13.32 -36.16 31.73
CA SER A 208 13.11 -36.17 30.26
C SER A 208 12.28 -34.98 29.74
N PHE A 209 11.30 -34.51 30.50
CA PHE A 209 10.45 -33.36 30.15
C PHE A 209 11.24 -32.04 30.21
N PHE A 210 12.07 -31.88 31.25
CA PHE A 210 12.94 -30.71 31.41
C PHE A 210 13.93 -30.55 30.24
N PHE A 211 14.60 -31.64 29.83
CA PHE A 211 15.51 -31.60 28.67
C PHE A 211 14.81 -31.26 27.34
N LYS A 212 13.54 -31.65 27.16
CA LYS A 212 12.77 -31.30 25.95
C LYS A 212 12.43 -29.81 25.89
N ILE A 213 12.09 -29.20 27.02
CA ILE A 213 11.82 -27.76 27.13
C ILE A 213 13.09 -26.96 26.82
N ILE A 214 14.23 -27.35 27.40
CA ILE A 214 15.52 -26.71 27.12
C ILE A 214 15.83 -26.74 25.63
N ARG A 215 15.66 -27.90 24.97
CA ARG A 215 15.90 -28.01 23.52
C ARG A 215 15.05 -27.05 22.69
N ILE A 216 13.76 -26.91 23.01
CA ILE A 216 12.85 -26.01 22.28
C ILE A 216 13.27 -24.54 22.47
N HIS A 217 13.59 -24.13 23.70
CA HIS A 217 14.07 -22.77 23.97
C HIS A 217 15.42 -22.49 23.29
N SER A 218 16.34 -23.44 23.31
CA SER A 218 17.62 -23.32 22.60
C SER A 218 17.43 -23.14 21.09
N ILE A 219 16.49 -23.87 20.47
CA ILE A 219 16.16 -23.71 19.04
C ILE A 219 15.58 -22.32 18.76
N PHE A 220 14.69 -21.82 19.60
CA PHE A 220 14.10 -20.50 19.43
C PHE A 220 15.11 -19.37 19.60
N LEU A 221 15.97 -19.47 20.62
CA LEU A 221 17.06 -18.52 20.83
C LEU A 221 18.06 -18.53 19.67
N LEU A 222 18.39 -19.72 19.14
CA LEU A 222 19.24 -19.84 17.95
C LEU A 222 18.58 -19.18 16.73
N PHE A 223 17.28 -19.39 16.52
CA PHE A 223 16.53 -18.75 15.44
C PHE A 223 16.54 -17.22 15.56
N LEU A 224 16.32 -16.68 16.76
CA LEU A 224 16.39 -15.23 17.00
C LEU A 224 17.81 -14.69 16.76
N LEU A 225 18.84 -15.41 17.19
CA LEU A 225 20.24 -15.01 16.99
C LEU A 225 20.58 -14.93 15.49
N LEU A 226 20.23 -15.96 14.71
CA LEU A 226 20.47 -15.98 13.25
C LEU A 226 19.72 -14.84 12.54
N SER A 227 18.46 -14.62 12.91
CA SER A 227 17.64 -13.53 12.37
C SER A 227 18.22 -12.15 12.71
N ALA A 228 18.72 -11.98 13.95
CA ALA A 228 19.36 -10.75 14.41
C ALA A 228 20.68 -10.48 13.69
N ILE A 229 21.52 -11.51 13.45
CA ILE A 229 22.76 -11.35 12.69
C ILE A 229 22.47 -10.87 11.27
N LYS A 230 21.52 -11.51 10.57
CA LYS A 230 21.16 -11.10 9.21
C LYS A 230 20.52 -9.71 9.17
N GLY A 231 19.63 -9.41 10.13
CA GLY A 231 19.03 -8.08 10.27
C GLY A 231 20.05 -6.98 10.54
N TRP A 232 21.04 -7.27 11.38
CA TRP A 232 22.11 -6.32 11.72
C TRP A 232 23.03 -6.02 10.52
N GLN A 233 23.35 -7.02 9.70
CA GLN A 233 24.08 -6.80 8.45
C GLN A 233 23.32 -5.84 7.53
N ASN A 234 22.03 -6.10 7.30
CA ASN A 234 21.20 -5.24 6.45
C ASN A 234 21.09 -3.81 7.02
N LEU A 235 20.91 -3.65 8.34
CA LEU A 235 20.86 -2.33 8.97
C LEU A 235 22.18 -1.58 8.84
N ARG A 236 23.31 -2.27 8.99
CA ARG A 236 24.64 -1.69 8.81
C ARG A 236 24.85 -1.21 7.38
N ASP A 237 24.41 -2.00 6.39
CA ASP A 237 24.49 -1.63 4.98
C ASP A 237 23.64 -0.39 4.66
N GLU A 238 22.42 -0.29 5.22
CA GLU A 238 21.57 0.89 5.04
C GLU A 238 22.07 2.12 5.81
N TRP A 239 22.50 1.97 7.06
CA TRP A 239 23.10 3.08 7.85
C TRP A 239 24.46 3.52 7.30
N GLY A 240 25.16 2.67 6.56
CA GLY A 240 26.39 3.03 5.86
C GLY A 240 26.16 3.93 4.64
N LYS A 241 24.93 4.03 4.13
CA LYS A 241 24.58 4.91 3.00
C LYS A 241 24.42 6.35 3.50
N ILE A 242 25.55 7.05 3.61
CA ILE A 242 25.58 8.49 3.84
C ILE A 242 25.63 9.17 2.46
N GLY A 243 24.57 9.90 2.13
CA GLY A 243 24.49 10.68 0.89
C GLY A 243 23.56 11.85 1.06
N GLU A 244 23.89 12.97 0.43
CA GLU A 244 22.98 14.10 0.31
C GLU A 244 22.02 13.84 -0.86
N PHE A 245 20.73 14.10 -0.63
CA PHE A 245 19.74 14.05 -1.71
C PHE A 245 20.06 15.15 -2.72
N SER A 246 20.42 14.77 -3.93
CA SER A 246 20.66 15.71 -5.03
C SER A 246 19.65 15.47 -6.15
N ALA A 247 18.94 16.52 -6.52
CA ALA A 247 17.96 16.51 -7.61
C ALA A 247 18.13 17.76 -8.47
N PRO A 248 19.21 17.85 -9.28
CA PRO A 248 19.62 19.08 -9.94
C PRO A 248 18.53 19.67 -10.85
N SER A 249 17.73 18.84 -11.53
CA SER A 249 16.61 19.29 -12.37
C SER A 249 15.51 20.00 -11.58
N THR A 250 15.24 19.55 -10.36
CA THR A 250 14.20 20.12 -9.50
C THR A 250 14.72 21.32 -8.71
N GLU A 251 15.99 21.29 -8.28
CA GLU A 251 16.66 22.41 -7.64
C GLU A 251 16.78 23.62 -8.59
N THR A 252 17.21 23.39 -9.83
CA THR A 252 17.27 24.45 -10.84
C THR A 252 15.89 25.00 -11.18
N LEU A 253 14.86 24.15 -11.22
CA LEU A 253 13.47 24.58 -11.40
C LEU A 253 13.00 25.47 -10.24
N LEU A 254 13.28 25.09 -8.99
CA LEU A 254 12.94 25.88 -7.81
C LEU A 254 13.65 27.23 -7.84
N ASN A 255 14.95 27.25 -8.15
CA ASN A 255 15.73 28.47 -8.27
C ASN A 255 15.21 29.41 -9.37
N TRP A 256 14.79 28.85 -10.50
CA TRP A 256 14.14 29.64 -11.56
C TRP A 256 12.79 30.18 -11.11
N ALA A 257 11.96 29.36 -10.46
CA ALA A 257 10.63 29.77 -10.01
C ALA A 257 10.68 30.84 -8.91
N THR A 258 11.62 30.76 -7.97
CA THR A 258 11.80 31.79 -6.92
C THR A 258 12.22 33.14 -7.52
N ALA A 259 13.01 33.13 -8.60
CA ALA A 259 13.45 34.32 -9.33
C ALA A 259 12.34 35.04 -10.12
N LEU A 260 11.15 34.43 -10.29
CA LEU A 260 10.03 35.09 -10.97
C LEU A 260 9.61 36.37 -10.23
N PRO A 261 9.29 37.48 -10.94
CA PRO A 261 8.83 38.70 -10.29
C PRO A 261 7.42 38.53 -9.69
N ALA A 262 7.05 39.41 -8.76
CA ALA A 262 5.65 39.52 -8.35
C ALA A 262 4.79 39.95 -9.54
N ARG A 263 3.58 39.40 -9.61
CA ARG A 263 2.68 39.64 -10.75
C ARG A 263 2.01 41.00 -10.61
N SER A 264 1.88 41.73 -11.72
CA SER A 264 1.34 43.11 -11.74
C SER A 264 -0.15 43.21 -11.41
N ASP A 265 -0.92 42.13 -11.59
CA ASP A 265 -2.35 42.02 -11.31
C ASP A 265 -2.65 41.38 -9.94
N ASN A 266 -1.64 41.30 -9.05
CA ASN A 266 -1.75 40.87 -7.66
C ASN A 266 -2.32 39.44 -7.45
N ARG A 267 -2.30 38.59 -8.49
CA ARG A 267 -2.65 37.17 -8.39
C ARG A 267 -1.39 36.29 -8.31
N PRO A 268 -1.48 35.09 -7.72
CA PRO A 268 -0.37 34.16 -7.73
C PRO A 268 -0.06 33.65 -9.15
N TRP A 269 1.20 33.28 -9.37
CA TRP A 269 1.60 32.48 -10.52
C TRP A 269 1.08 31.05 -10.39
N VAL A 270 0.31 30.59 -11.38
CA VAL A 270 -0.35 29.28 -11.30
C VAL A 270 0.44 28.22 -12.09
N PHE A 271 0.90 27.18 -11.40
CA PHE A 271 1.59 26.03 -11.99
C PHE A 271 0.67 24.82 -12.19
N SER A 272 0.85 24.13 -13.32
CA SER A 272 0.24 22.84 -13.64
C SER A 272 1.28 21.87 -14.16
N GLY A 273 1.02 20.56 -14.08
CA GLY A 273 1.95 19.54 -14.55
C GLY A 273 1.89 18.27 -13.70
N PRO A 274 2.94 17.43 -13.72
CA PRO A 274 2.98 16.20 -12.95
C PRO A 274 2.85 16.42 -11.45
N MET A 275 1.99 15.63 -10.81
CA MET A 275 1.70 15.76 -9.38
C MET A 275 2.94 15.71 -8.47
N PRO A 276 3.95 14.85 -8.68
CA PRO A 276 5.16 14.86 -7.85
C PRO A 276 5.92 16.19 -7.92
N ILE A 277 6.10 16.76 -9.13
CA ILE A 277 6.78 18.04 -9.31
C ILE A 277 5.97 19.19 -8.72
N MET A 278 4.65 19.16 -8.90
CA MET A 278 3.74 20.12 -8.27
C MET A 278 3.85 20.07 -6.74
N ALA A 279 3.95 18.89 -6.13
CA ALA A 279 4.17 18.76 -4.69
C ALA A 279 5.51 19.39 -4.26
N THR A 280 6.58 19.18 -5.04
CA THR A 280 7.89 19.80 -4.77
C THR A 280 7.84 21.32 -4.88
N LEU A 281 7.20 21.88 -5.92
CA LEU A 281 7.01 23.32 -6.05
C LEU A 281 6.18 23.87 -4.89
N ARG A 282 5.13 23.15 -4.46
CA ARG A 282 4.28 23.57 -3.34
C ARG A 282 5.09 23.69 -2.06
N LEU A 283 5.89 22.66 -1.74
CA LEU A 283 6.66 22.63 -0.51
C LEU A 283 7.85 23.59 -0.56
N GLY A 284 8.56 23.67 -1.68
CA GLY A 284 9.74 24.50 -1.85
C GLY A 284 9.45 26.00 -1.96
N LEU A 285 8.37 26.38 -2.66
CA LEU A 285 8.06 27.79 -2.90
C LEU A 285 7.23 28.45 -1.77
N ILE A 286 6.50 27.67 -0.97
CA ILE A 286 5.78 28.20 0.21
C ILE A 286 6.75 28.46 1.37
N SER A 287 7.80 27.65 1.53
CA SER A 287 8.76 27.83 2.63
C SER A 287 9.72 29.02 2.41
N SER A 288 9.82 29.56 1.19
CA SER A 288 10.72 30.69 0.88
C SER A 288 10.06 32.06 1.06
N SER A 289 8.74 32.13 1.18
CA SER A 289 8.04 33.34 1.60
C SER A 289 7.99 33.34 3.12
N GLY A 290 8.83 34.17 3.75
CA GLY A 290 8.87 34.32 5.21
C GLY A 290 7.55 34.84 5.78
N GLU A 291 6.56 33.96 5.95
CA GLU A 291 5.26 34.26 6.51
C GLU A 291 5.07 33.62 7.89
N ILE A 292 4.63 34.47 8.81
CA ILE A 292 4.27 34.17 10.19
C ILE A 292 3.08 33.18 10.19
N PRO A 293 3.05 32.16 11.07
CA PRO A 293 1.93 31.23 11.13
C PRO A 293 0.62 31.94 11.49
N GLY A 294 -0.40 31.84 10.64
CA GLY A 294 -1.78 32.24 10.98
C GLY A 294 -2.39 33.40 10.19
N VAL A 295 -1.68 33.99 9.22
CA VAL A 295 -2.24 35.03 8.33
C VAL A 295 -2.31 34.51 6.89
N PRO A 296 -3.49 34.48 6.24
CA PRO A 296 -3.59 34.12 4.83
C PRO A 296 -3.20 35.33 3.98
N THR A 297 -1.90 35.52 3.77
CA THR A 297 -1.37 36.51 2.84
C THR A 297 -0.86 35.84 1.57
N ASN A 298 -0.96 36.54 0.45
CA ASN A 298 -1.02 35.97 -0.88
C ASN A 298 0.29 35.25 -1.27
N SER A 299 0.29 33.93 -1.13
CA SER A 299 1.36 33.04 -1.56
C SER A 299 1.62 33.28 -3.05
N LYS A 300 2.77 33.88 -3.38
CA LYS A 300 3.23 34.25 -4.74
C LYS A 300 2.97 33.18 -5.83
N PHE A 301 2.76 31.93 -5.44
CA PHE A 301 2.52 30.77 -6.28
C PHE A 301 1.26 29.99 -5.88
N ALA A 302 0.57 29.42 -6.86
CA ALA A 302 -0.55 28.51 -6.69
C ALA A 302 -0.39 27.30 -7.62
N ILE A 303 -1.03 26.17 -7.27
CA ILE A 303 -0.87 24.91 -7.99
C ILE A 303 -2.25 24.32 -8.29
N THR A 304 -2.38 23.74 -9.48
CA THR A 304 -3.66 23.22 -10.00
C THR A 304 -4.03 21.82 -9.50
N ASN A 305 -3.05 20.99 -9.14
CA ASN A 305 -3.26 19.58 -8.76
C ASN A 305 -3.60 19.40 -7.28
N HIS A 306 -4.39 18.36 -6.97
CA HIS A 306 -4.70 17.93 -5.61
C HIS A 306 -4.42 16.42 -5.44
N PRO A 307 -3.82 15.95 -4.32
CA PRO A 307 -3.51 14.53 -4.12
C PRO A 307 -4.68 13.57 -3.98
N HIS A 308 -5.91 14.07 -3.89
CA HIS A 308 -7.09 13.23 -3.66
C HIS A 308 -7.72 12.86 -5.00
N TYR A 309 -7.32 11.69 -5.51
CA TYR A 309 -7.84 11.14 -6.76
C TYR A 309 -9.19 10.41 -6.57
N GLU A 310 -9.60 10.20 -5.33
CA GLU A 310 -10.86 9.56 -4.96
C GLU A 310 -12.07 10.44 -5.32
N ASN A 311 -11.93 11.76 -5.17
CA ASN A 311 -12.98 12.71 -5.50
C ASN A 311 -13.05 12.96 -7.01
N GLU A 312 -14.23 12.84 -7.60
CA GLU A 312 -14.42 12.97 -9.05
C GLU A 312 -13.99 14.34 -9.63
N LEU A 313 -14.30 15.45 -8.95
CA LEU A 313 -13.94 16.79 -9.42
C LEU A 313 -12.42 16.98 -9.42
N LEU A 314 -11.76 16.54 -8.34
CA LEU A 314 -10.30 16.63 -8.21
C LEU A 314 -9.58 15.68 -9.18
N ARG A 315 -10.14 14.49 -9.41
CA ARG A 315 -9.70 13.54 -10.42
C ARG A 315 -9.76 14.16 -11.81
N THR A 316 -10.89 14.74 -12.19
CA THR A 316 -11.09 15.37 -13.50
C THR A 316 -10.10 16.50 -13.74
N ARG A 317 -9.90 17.39 -12.75
CA ARG A 317 -8.88 18.44 -12.82
C ARG A 317 -7.46 17.88 -12.99
N THR A 318 -7.14 16.81 -12.27
CA THR A 318 -5.85 16.13 -12.39
C THR A 318 -5.67 15.52 -13.78
N VAL A 319 -6.70 14.89 -14.36
CA VAL A 319 -6.64 14.38 -15.75
C VAL A 319 -6.36 15.51 -16.73
N LEU A 320 -7.05 16.65 -16.61
CA LEU A 320 -6.82 17.81 -17.47
C LEU A 320 -5.41 18.39 -17.36
N ALA A 321 -4.77 18.31 -16.17
CA ALA A 321 -3.39 18.76 -15.99
C ALA A 321 -2.37 17.96 -16.82
N TYR A 322 -2.72 16.75 -17.24
CA TYR A 322 -1.92 15.90 -18.13
C TYR A 322 -2.39 15.95 -19.60
N SER A 323 -3.27 16.88 -19.97
CA SER A 323 -3.83 16.97 -21.34
C SER A 323 -2.79 17.17 -22.43
N LEU A 324 -1.62 17.75 -22.12
CA LEU A 324 -0.52 17.91 -23.08
C LEU A 324 0.05 16.58 -23.58
N THR A 325 -0.07 15.50 -22.79
CA THR A 325 0.40 14.16 -23.20
C THR A 325 -0.58 13.44 -24.14
N SER A 326 -1.77 14.01 -24.34
CA SER A 326 -2.77 13.50 -25.28
C SER A 326 -2.47 13.88 -26.74
N ARG A 327 -3.18 13.28 -27.70
CA ARG A 327 -3.12 13.64 -29.13
C ARG A 327 -4.14 14.71 -29.55
N LYS A 328 -4.73 15.42 -28.59
CA LYS A 328 -5.67 16.52 -28.86
C LYS A 328 -4.97 17.66 -29.61
N PRO A 329 -5.69 18.45 -30.43
CA PRO A 329 -5.10 19.61 -31.07
C PRO A 329 -4.66 20.66 -30.03
N LEU A 330 -3.58 21.39 -30.35
CA LEU A 330 -2.96 22.36 -29.45
C LEU A 330 -3.93 23.44 -28.96
N VAL A 331 -4.83 23.92 -29.81
CA VAL A 331 -5.88 24.90 -29.43
C VAL A 331 -6.78 24.38 -28.31
N THR A 332 -7.15 23.08 -28.34
CA THR A 332 -7.97 22.47 -27.31
C THR A 332 -7.17 22.34 -26.01
N ILE A 333 -5.92 21.88 -26.08
CA ILE A 333 -5.05 21.75 -24.90
C ILE A 333 -4.79 23.12 -24.26
N TRP A 334 -4.50 24.13 -25.07
CA TRP A 334 -4.35 25.51 -24.63
C TRP A 334 -5.62 26.02 -23.93
N SER A 335 -6.80 25.78 -24.51
CA SER A 335 -8.06 26.20 -23.90
C SER A 335 -8.29 25.57 -22.52
N ILE A 336 -7.88 24.31 -22.32
CA ILE A 336 -7.96 23.61 -21.04
C ILE A 336 -7.06 24.30 -20.01
N TYR A 337 -5.78 24.51 -20.32
CA TYR A 337 -4.86 25.17 -19.38
C TYR A 337 -5.26 26.62 -19.09
N ARG A 338 -5.71 27.36 -20.11
CA ARG A 338 -6.02 28.79 -20.01
C ARG A 338 -7.32 29.08 -19.28
N TYR A 339 -8.40 28.37 -19.62
CA TYR A 339 -9.76 28.70 -19.17
C TYR A 339 -10.25 27.79 -18.05
N ILE A 340 -9.87 26.51 -18.03
CA ILE A 340 -10.34 25.54 -17.03
C ILE A 340 -9.39 25.47 -15.83
N LEU A 341 -8.10 25.25 -16.10
CA LEU A 341 -7.08 25.15 -15.05
C LEU A 341 -6.54 26.51 -14.61
N MET A 342 -6.73 27.54 -15.45
CA MET A 342 -6.23 28.90 -15.25
C MET A 342 -4.71 28.96 -14.96
N ALA A 343 -3.96 28.05 -15.56
CA ALA A 343 -2.52 27.90 -15.40
C ALA A 343 -1.76 28.96 -16.19
N ASP A 344 -0.69 29.48 -15.61
CA ASP A 344 0.27 30.37 -16.27
C ASP A 344 1.47 29.57 -16.81
N PHE A 345 1.85 28.51 -16.08
CA PHE A 345 2.96 27.63 -16.43
C PHE A 345 2.53 26.16 -16.41
N VAL A 346 2.97 25.40 -17.40
CA VAL A 346 2.82 23.95 -17.48
C VAL A 346 4.21 23.32 -17.42
N VAL A 347 4.46 22.57 -16.36
CA VAL A 347 5.67 21.78 -16.20
C VAL A 347 5.47 20.44 -16.89
N VAL A 348 6.42 20.08 -17.74
CA VAL A 348 6.40 18.85 -18.53
C VAL A 348 7.65 18.06 -18.19
N GLU A 349 7.48 16.78 -17.89
CA GLU A 349 8.57 15.86 -17.61
C GLU A 349 8.70 14.86 -18.76
N ARG A 350 9.94 14.61 -19.18
CA ARG A 350 10.27 13.79 -20.35
C ARG A 350 9.72 12.38 -20.23
N GLY A 351 9.76 11.77 -19.04
CA GLY A 351 9.27 10.42 -18.80
C GLY A 351 7.76 10.24 -19.03
N TRP A 352 6.96 11.31 -18.97
CA TRP A 352 5.54 11.24 -19.33
C TRP A 352 5.29 11.37 -20.83
N CYS A 353 6.22 11.98 -21.57
CA CYS A 353 6.11 12.19 -23.01
C CYS A 353 6.76 11.07 -23.80
N ILE A 354 8.03 10.80 -23.51
CA ILE A 354 8.89 9.88 -24.23
C ILE A 354 9.41 8.87 -23.21
N ASN A 355 8.72 7.74 -23.09
CA ASN A 355 9.14 6.65 -22.21
C ASN A 355 9.56 5.43 -23.04
N PRO A 356 10.87 5.23 -23.29
CA PRO A 356 11.35 4.09 -24.06
C PRO A 356 11.17 2.74 -23.35
N HIS A 357 10.94 2.75 -22.03
CA HIS A 357 10.73 1.56 -21.22
C HIS A 357 9.24 1.24 -21.01
N ALA A 358 8.31 2.04 -21.56
CA ALA A 358 6.90 1.78 -21.44
C ALA A 358 6.54 0.46 -22.15
N LYS A 359 5.75 -0.39 -21.48
CA LYS A 359 5.13 -1.57 -22.09
C LYS A 359 4.24 -1.11 -23.26
N ARG A 360 4.02 -1.97 -24.25
CA ARG A 360 3.13 -1.65 -25.38
C ARG A 360 1.70 -1.36 -24.87
N GLY A 361 1.10 -0.24 -25.28
CA GLY A 361 -0.20 0.19 -24.79
C GLY A 361 -0.18 0.82 -23.39
N CYS A 362 0.98 1.32 -22.95
CA CYS A 362 1.19 1.97 -21.65
C CYS A 362 1.90 3.32 -21.73
N SER A 363 2.15 3.85 -22.94
CA SER A 363 2.57 5.24 -23.07
C SER A 363 1.43 6.18 -22.69
N SER A 364 1.76 7.39 -22.23
CA SER A 364 0.74 8.35 -21.79
C SER A 364 -0.25 8.69 -22.90
N SER A 365 0.22 8.81 -24.15
CA SER A 365 -0.63 9.06 -25.32
C SER A 365 -1.56 7.89 -25.62
N GLU A 366 -1.07 6.64 -25.59
CA GLU A 366 -1.90 5.44 -25.75
C GLU A 366 -2.98 5.34 -24.66
N ASN A 367 -2.68 5.76 -23.42
CA ASN A 367 -3.69 5.79 -22.37
C ASN A 367 -4.79 6.80 -22.69
N TRP A 368 -4.42 7.99 -23.17
CA TRP A 368 -5.37 9.01 -23.62
C TRP A 368 -6.22 8.56 -24.83
N ASP A 369 -5.68 7.71 -25.70
CA ASP A 369 -6.42 7.16 -26.84
C ASP A 369 -7.64 6.32 -26.40
N LEU A 370 -7.61 5.74 -25.19
CA LEU A 370 -8.79 5.06 -24.62
C LEU A 370 -9.89 6.03 -24.21
N GLN A 371 -9.53 7.25 -23.82
CA GLN A 371 -10.49 8.27 -23.42
C GLN A 371 -11.02 9.05 -24.63
N ASP A 372 -10.15 9.32 -25.61
CA ASP A 372 -10.49 10.07 -26.82
C ASP A 372 -10.04 9.33 -28.09
N PRO A 373 -10.75 8.25 -28.50
CA PRO A 373 -10.35 7.42 -29.63
C PRO A 373 -10.32 8.17 -30.97
N SER A 374 -11.00 9.31 -31.09
CA SER A 374 -10.96 10.15 -32.28
C SER A 374 -9.58 10.73 -32.60
N PHE A 375 -8.69 10.82 -31.60
CA PHE A 375 -7.35 11.38 -31.76
C PHE A 375 -6.26 10.31 -31.85
N SER A 376 -6.60 9.02 -31.76
CA SER A 376 -5.62 7.94 -31.72
C SER A 376 -4.72 7.89 -32.95
N ASN A 377 -5.22 8.29 -34.12
CA ASN A 377 -4.45 8.21 -35.37
C ASN A 377 -3.57 9.45 -35.63
N ARG A 378 -3.54 10.42 -34.71
CA ARG A 378 -2.74 11.65 -34.86
C ARG A 378 -1.35 11.47 -34.25
N GLY A 379 -0.46 10.78 -34.97
CA GLY A 379 1.00 10.79 -34.75
C GLY A 379 1.48 10.80 -33.29
N ASP A 380 2.49 11.61 -33.00
CA ASP A 380 3.02 11.80 -31.64
C ASP A 380 2.23 12.88 -30.89
N SER A 381 2.19 12.78 -29.55
CA SER A 381 1.54 13.80 -28.73
C SER A 381 2.33 15.11 -28.76
N PRO A 382 1.68 16.29 -28.64
CA PRO A 382 2.38 17.56 -28.71
C PRO A 382 3.45 17.76 -27.64
N CYS A 383 3.39 17.01 -26.53
CA CYS A 383 4.45 17.08 -25.53
C CYS A 383 5.78 16.45 -25.95
N HIS A 384 5.81 15.62 -27.01
CA HIS A 384 7.06 15.14 -27.63
C HIS A 384 7.91 16.30 -28.14
N TYR A 385 7.25 17.32 -28.69
CA TYR A 385 7.90 18.50 -29.25
C TYR A 385 8.67 19.32 -28.22
N ALA A 386 8.29 19.27 -26.94
CA ALA A 386 8.99 19.97 -25.87
C ALA A 386 10.42 19.43 -25.65
N PHE A 387 10.73 18.21 -26.11
CA PHE A 387 12.00 17.53 -25.88
C PHE A 387 12.78 17.22 -27.17
N ILE A 388 12.40 17.81 -28.30
CA ILE A 388 13.20 17.73 -29.53
C ILE A 388 14.47 18.55 -29.33
N THR A 389 15.62 17.90 -29.52
CA THR A 389 16.93 18.50 -29.33
C THR A 389 17.16 19.61 -30.36
N LYS A 390 17.57 20.80 -29.89
CA LYS A 390 17.99 21.97 -30.70
C LYS A 390 16.88 22.72 -31.47
N LEU A 391 15.76 23.01 -30.85
CA LEU A 391 14.86 24.05 -31.37
C LEU A 391 15.37 25.43 -30.93
N SER A 392 15.49 26.38 -31.87
CA SER A 392 15.65 27.79 -31.51
C SER A 392 14.41 28.27 -30.73
N PRO A 393 14.50 29.35 -29.93
CA PRO A 393 13.33 29.90 -29.25
C PRO A 393 12.16 30.18 -30.20
N GLU A 394 12.44 30.68 -31.41
CA GLU A 394 11.42 30.93 -32.44
C GLU A 394 10.81 29.64 -32.99
N ASP A 395 11.64 28.62 -33.26
CA ASP A 395 11.15 27.33 -33.75
C ASP A 395 10.32 26.62 -32.68
N SER A 396 10.68 26.76 -31.41
CA SER A 396 9.92 26.18 -30.31
C SER A 396 8.52 26.78 -30.18
N VAL A 397 8.37 28.10 -30.41
CA VAL A 397 7.05 28.77 -30.42
C VAL A 397 6.25 28.38 -31.65
N ARG A 398 6.90 28.25 -32.81
CA ARG A 398 6.26 27.75 -34.05
C ARG A 398 5.69 26.35 -33.87
N VAL A 399 6.41 25.45 -33.19
CA VAL A 399 5.95 24.08 -32.97
C VAL A 399 4.72 23.99 -32.05
N PHE A 400 4.51 25.00 -31.20
CA PHE A 400 3.31 25.11 -30.37
C PHE A 400 2.24 26.07 -30.94
N ASP A 401 2.33 26.46 -32.21
CA ASP A 401 1.43 27.41 -32.88
C ASP A 401 1.23 28.73 -32.10
N GLY A 402 2.23 29.14 -31.32
CA GLY A 402 2.14 30.31 -30.44
C GLY A 402 1.27 30.12 -29.18
N TYR A 403 0.73 28.93 -28.91
CA TYR A 403 -0.07 28.70 -27.69
C TYR A 403 0.78 28.49 -26.44
N PHE A 404 2.00 27.97 -26.61
CA PHE A 404 2.95 27.71 -25.54
C PHE A 404 4.33 28.22 -25.91
N ARG A 405 5.09 28.67 -24.90
CA ARG A 405 6.47 29.11 -25.07
C ARG A 405 7.36 28.48 -23.99
N PRO A 406 8.45 27.77 -24.32
CA PRO A 406 9.36 27.27 -23.31
C PRO A 406 10.08 28.44 -22.63
N VAL A 407 10.03 28.47 -21.30
CA VAL A 407 10.66 29.50 -20.45
C VAL A 407 11.73 28.95 -19.53
N PHE A 408 11.78 27.62 -19.37
CA PHE A 408 12.80 26.91 -18.61
C PHE A 408 13.01 25.52 -19.20
N LEU A 409 14.26 25.08 -19.24
CA LEU A 409 14.67 23.73 -19.60
C LEU A 409 15.75 23.30 -18.60
N SER A 410 15.59 22.13 -17.99
CA SER A 410 16.59 21.59 -17.08
C SER A 410 17.87 21.20 -17.85
N LEU A 411 19.02 21.24 -17.18
CA LEU A 411 20.33 20.94 -17.79
C LEU A 411 20.41 19.54 -18.41
N ASP A 412 19.73 18.57 -17.80
CA ASP A 412 19.62 17.19 -18.24
C ASP A 412 18.48 16.95 -19.25
N GLN A 413 17.76 18.00 -19.65
CA GLN A 413 16.60 17.95 -20.55
C GLN A 413 15.51 16.97 -20.10
N SER A 414 15.41 16.68 -18.80
CA SER A 414 14.36 15.85 -18.22
C SER A 414 13.08 16.64 -17.95
N LEU A 415 13.17 17.97 -17.83
CA LEU A 415 12.06 18.84 -17.44
C LEU A 415 12.04 20.14 -18.25
N VAL A 416 10.86 20.55 -18.68
CA VAL A 416 10.59 21.81 -19.39
C VAL A 416 9.44 22.54 -18.71
N VAL A 417 9.52 23.87 -18.61
CA VAL A 417 8.37 24.70 -18.25
C VAL A 417 7.92 25.48 -19.48
N LEU A 418 6.65 25.30 -19.82
CA LEU A 418 5.96 26.02 -20.88
C LEU A 418 5.09 27.12 -20.27
N GLU A 419 5.26 28.35 -20.71
CA GLU A 419 4.33 29.44 -20.44
C GLU A 419 3.09 29.29 -21.32
N VAL A 420 1.92 29.45 -20.70
CA VAL A 420 0.62 29.41 -21.38
C VAL A 420 0.30 30.80 -21.91
N ALA A 421 0.16 30.93 -23.23
CA ALA A 421 -0.08 32.22 -23.85
C ALA A 421 -1.42 32.83 -23.40
N ARG A 422 -1.43 34.10 -22.96
CA ARG A 422 -2.69 34.80 -22.62
C ARG A 422 -3.56 35.04 -23.85
N ARG A 423 -2.89 35.31 -24.97
CA ARG A 423 -3.36 35.28 -26.36
C ARG A 423 -2.28 34.53 -27.14
N PRO A 424 -2.62 33.81 -28.22
CA PRO A 424 -1.61 33.13 -29.04
C PRO A 424 -0.47 34.10 -29.39
N PHE A 425 0.78 33.67 -29.21
CA PHE A 425 1.99 34.35 -29.66
C PHE A 425 2.09 34.27 -31.20
N LEU A 426 1.06 34.75 -31.90
CA LEU A 426 1.05 34.87 -33.35
C LEU A 426 1.85 36.12 -33.71
N PHE A 427 3.09 35.91 -34.14
CA PHE A 427 4.06 36.90 -34.59
C PHE A 427 4.19 38.13 -33.67
N ALA A 428 5.00 37.97 -32.62
CA ALA A 428 5.71 39.10 -32.01
C ALA A 428 7.03 39.32 -32.75
#